data_AF-A0A9X4NU20-F1
#
_entry.id   AF-A0A9X4NU20-F1
#
_cell.length_a   1.000
_cell.length_b   1.000
_cell.length_c   1.000
_cell.angle_alpha   90.00
_cell.angle_beta   90.00
_cell.angle_gamma   90.00
#
_symmetry.space_group_name_H-M   'P 1'
#
loop_
_entity.id
_entity.type
_entity.pdbx_description
1 polymer ?
#
loop_
_entity_poly.entity_id
_entity_poly.type
_entity_poly.pdbx_seq_one_letter_code
_entity_poly.pdbx_strand_id
1 'polypeptide(L)'
;MDHPLTRAPHHHPMHRRQWARLALAGATALALSACGGGSGGDDGGSSNNLREAFDKLEPGMLKEDVIALVGRAPDHDSADKYGGSLGWRAGSEWLDVELSIQQGETIPIITSARWDSGTTSETRLYV
;
A
#
# COMPACT_ATOMS: atom_id res chain seq x y z
N MET A 1 -29.40 32.78 35.06
CA MET A 1 -28.33 31.76 35.18
C MET A 1 -29.02 30.44 34.93
N ASP A 2 -29.08 30.06 33.66
CA ASP A 2 -29.89 28.94 33.15
C ASP A 2 -29.01 27.72 32.92
N HIS A 3 -29.43 26.59 33.47
CA HIS A 3 -28.99 25.26 33.04
C HIS A 3 -30.21 24.35 32.92
N PRO A 4 -30.55 23.90 31.69
CA PRO A 4 -31.28 22.66 31.52
C PRO A 4 -30.36 21.56 30.95
N LEU A 5 -30.14 20.50 31.75
CA LEU A 5 -29.63 19.22 31.26
C LEU A 5 -30.79 18.44 30.64
N THR A 6 -30.81 18.32 29.31
CA THR A 6 -31.68 17.37 28.61
C THR A 6 -30.80 16.47 27.74
N ARG A 7 -30.67 15.20 28.14
CA ARG A 7 -30.09 14.13 27.32
C ARG A 7 -31.16 13.05 27.16
N ALA A 8 -31.85 13.09 26.03
CA ALA A 8 -32.69 11.98 25.56
C ALA A 8 -31.91 11.17 24.49
N PRO A 9 -32.03 9.83 24.48
CA PRO A 9 -31.18 8.94 23.71
C PRO A 9 -31.48 8.91 22.21
N HIS A 10 -30.40 8.68 21.47
CA HIS A 10 -30.29 8.62 20.02
C HIS A 10 -31.25 7.61 19.39
N HIS A 11 -32.16 8.10 18.56
CA HIS A 11 -32.87 7.28 17.59
C HIS A 11 -31.91 6.90 16.45
N HIS A 12 -31.77 5.61 16.18
CA HIS A 12 -31.19 5.08 14.93
C HIS A 12 -32.25 5.14 13.83
N PRO A 13 -32.11 5.98 12.79
CA PRO A 13 -32.88 5.79 11.58
C PRO A 13 -32.25 4.69 10.72
N MET A 14 -32.99 3.59 10.58
CA MET A 14 -32.79 2.58 9.55
C MET A 14 -32.75 3.25 8.17
N HIS A 15 -31.56 3.37 7.57
CA HIS A 15 -31.43 3.95 6.23
C HIS A 15 -31.84 2.92 5.17
N ARG A 16 -33.12 2.99 4.78
CA ARG A 16 -33.72 2.26 3.66
C ARG A 16 -32.99 2.60 2.35
N ARG A 17 -32.65 1.54 1.64
CA ARG A 17 -32.22 1.51 0.23
C ARG A 17 -33.07 2.42 -0.66
N GLN A 18 -32.42 3.29 -1.44
CA GLN A 18 -32.99 3.82 -2.67
C GLN A 18 -31.92 3.85 -3.76
N TRP A 19 -32.15 3.01 -4.77
CA TRP A 19 -31.40 2.98 -6.02
C TRP A 19 -31.83 4.19 -6.84
N ALA A 20 -30.94 5.15 -7.01
CA ALA A 20 -31.12 6.23 -7.97
C ALA A 20 -30.22 5.95 -9.18
N ARG A 21 -30.81 5.30 -10.19
CA ARG A 21 -30.37 5.46 -11.57
C ARG A 21 -30.79 6.87 -12.02
N LEU A 22 -29.88 7.58 -12.69
CA LEU A 22 -30.03 8.79 -13.55
C LEU A 22 -28.79 9.69 -13.31
N ALA A 23 -28.10 10.29 -14.27
CA ALA A 23 -28.42 10.56 -15.66
C ALA A 23 -27.14 10.73 -16.49
N LEU A 24 -27.23 10.34 -17.76
CA LEU A 24 -26.33 10.73 -18.84
C LEU A 24 -26.61 12.21 -19.16
N ALA A 25 -25.69 13.11 -18.80
CA ALA A 25 -25.66 14.49 -19.27
C ALA A 25 -24.21 14.98 -19.33
N GLY A 26 -23.81 15.49 -20.50
CA GLY A 26 -22.43 15.78 -20.84
C GLY A 26 -21.91 17.17 -20.45
N ALA A 27 -20.75 17.47 -21.03
CA ALA A 27 -19.94 18.69 -20.97
C ALA A 27 -18.99 18.82 -19.76
N THR A 28 -17.76 18.32 -20.00
CA THR A 28 -16.46 18.94 -19.66
C THR A 28 -16.41 19.88 -18.45
N ALA A 29 -15.91 19.35 -17.34
CA ALA A 29 -15.11 20.11 -16.39
C ALA A 29 -13.80 19.36 -16.19
N LEU A 30 -12.68 20.02 -16.52
CA LEU A 30 -11.33 19.61 -16.16
C LEU A 30 -11.22 19.67 -14.64
N ALA A 31 -11.62 18.58 -13.98
CA ALA A 31 -11.39 18.35 -12.57
C ALA A 31 -10.37 17.22 -12.49
N LEU A 32 -9.23 17.51 -11.86
CA LEU A 32 -8.15 16.58 -11.56
C LEU A 32 -8.76 15.28 -11.05
N SER A 33 -8.80 14.33 -11.99
CA SER A 33 -9.21 12.98 -11.72
C SER A 33 -8.07 12.34 -10.94
N ALA A 34 -8.06 12.51 -9.62
CA ALA A 34 -7.54 11.46 -8.74
C ALA A 34 -8.52 10.29 -8.79
N CYS A 35 -8.63 9.73 -10.00
CA CYS A 35 -9.19 8.44 -10.28
C CYS A 35 -8.15 7.45 -9.78
N GLY A 36 -8.33 6.99 -8.54
CA GLY A 36 -7.84 5.69 -8.14
C GLY A 36 -8.55 4.66 -9.02
N GLY A 37 -7.94 4.39 -10.17
CA GLY A 37 -8.52 3.62 -11.25
C GLY A 37 -7.50 3.42 -12.36
N GLY A 38 -6.36 2.83 -11.98
CA GLY A 38 -5.41 2.28 -12.93
C GLY A 38 -5.88 0.90 -13.36
N SER A 39 -6.73 0.85 -14.39
CA SER A 39 -6.80 -0.30 -15.29
C SER A 39 -5.83 -0.03 -16.43
N GLY A 40 -4.60 -0.46 -16.26
CA GLY A 40 -3.61 -0.58 -17.32
C GLY A 40 -3.09 -2.01 -17.24
N GLY A 41 -3.57 -2.87 -18.13
CA GLY A 41 -2.94 -4.16 -18.35
C GLY A 41 -1.61 -3.91 -19.04
N ASP A 42 -0.53 -3.99 -18.29
CA ASP A 42 0.75 -4.42 -18.81
C ASP A 42 0.90 -5.91 -18.47
N ASP A 43 0.88 -6.73 -19.51
CA ASP A 43 1.53 -8.05 -19.55
C ASP A 43 3.06 -7.86 -19.45
N GLY A 44 3.50 -7.15 -18.42
CA GLY A 44 4.87 -6.73 -18.15
C GLY A 44 5.48 -7.55 -17.02
N GLY A 45 5.34 -8.88 -17.10
CA GLY A 45 6.05 -9.82 -16.24
C GLY A 45 5.87 -9.55 -14.75
N SER A 46 4.72 -9.94 -14.18
CA SER A 46 4.67 -10.24 -12.74
C SER A 46 5.83 -11.17 -12.42
N SER A 47 6.85 -10.65 -11.75
CA SER A 47 7.92 -11.47 -11.20
C SER A 47 7.31 -12.28 -10.07
N ASN A 48 6.68 -13.41 -10.43
CA ASN A 48 6.39 -14.50 -9.51
C ASN A 48 7.68 -14.96 -8.81
N ASN A 49 8.84 -14.59 -9.35
CA ASN A 49 10.15 -14.72 -8.74
C ASN A 49 10.42 -13.57 -7.75
N LEU A 50 10.08 -13.77 -6.48
CA LEU A 50 10.48 -12.87 -5.39
C LEU A 50 11.99 -12.65 -5.33
N ARG A 51 12.76 -13.61 -5.83
CA ARG A 51 14.21 -13.51 -5.98
C ARG A 51 14.63 -12.39 -6.93
N GLU A 52 13.98 -12.26 -8.09
CA GLU A 52 14.32 -11.22 -9.06
C GLU A 52 13.98 -9.82 -8.51
N ALA A 53 12.86 -9.70 -7.79
CA ALA A 53 12.53 -8.46 -7.10
C ALA A 53 13.60 -8.13 -6.05
N PHE A 54 13.99 -9.10 -5.23
CA PHE A 54 15.06 -8.92 -4.25
C PHE A 54 16.40 -8.50 -4.88
N ASP A 55 16.76 -9.07 -6.03
CA ASP A 55 18.00 -8.73 -6.73
C ASP A 55 18.00 -7.31 -7.31
N LYS A 56 16.83 -6.72 -7.58
CA LYS A 56 16.67 -5.36 -8.12
C LYS A 56 16.43 -4.29 -7.03
N LEU A 57 16.37 -4.65 -5.75
CA LEU A 57 16.23 -3.67 -4.68
C LEU A 57 17.50 -2.82 -4.55
N GLU A 58 17.32 -1.50 -4.52
CA GLU A 58 18.41 -0.53 -4.43
C GLU A 58 18.26 0.37 -3.20
N PRO A 59 19.37 0.85 -2.63
CA PRO A 59 19.32 1.79 -1.51
C PRO A 59 18.54 3.06 -1.88
N GLY A 60 17.73 3.56 -0.95
CA GLY A 60 16.91 4.76 -1.14
C GLY A 60 15.54 4.52 -1.79
N MET A 61 15.21 3.29 -2.19
CA MET A 61 13.85 2.98 -2.69
C MET A 61 12.79 3.23 -1.61
N LEU A 62 11.67 3.83 -2.05
CA LEU A 62 10.50 4.07 -1.21
C LEU A 62 9.56 2.88 -1.24
N LYS A 63 8.59 2.85 -0.30
CA LYS A 63 7.53 1.84 -0.24
C LYS A 63 6.86 1.61 -1.60
N GLU A 64 6.49 2.69 -2.28
CA GLU A 64 5.77 2.61 -3.56
C GLU A 64 6.64 2.02 -4.68
N ASP A 65 7.93 2.38 -4.70
CA ASP A 65 8.90 1.83 -5.67
C ASP A 65 9.10 0.33 -5.45
N VAL A 66 9.22 -0.10 -4.19
CA VAL A 66 9.36 -1.52 -3.83
C VAL A 66 8.11 -2.30 -4.28
N ILE A 67 6.91 -1.78 -4.02
CA ILE A 67 5.65 -2.44 -4.42
C ILE A 67 5.54 -2.52 -5.95
N ALA A 68 5.87 -1.44 -6.66
CA ALA A 68 5.88 -1.41 -8.11
C ALA A 68 6.90 -2.40 -8.69
N LEU A 69 8.06 -2.54 -8.07
CA LEU A 69 9.13 -3.44 -8.48
C LEU A 69 8.78 -4.93 -8.29
N VAL A 70 8.09 -5.28 -7.21
CA VAL A 70 7.57 -6.64 -7.03
C VAL A 70 6.39 -6.91 -7.99
N GLY A 71 5.70 -5.85 -8.44
CA GLY A 71 4.58 -5.94 -9.39
C GLY A 71 3.30 -6.49 -8.77
N ARG A 72 3.22 -6.58 -7.44
CA ARG A 72 2.01 -6.95 -6.70
C ARG A 72 2.00 -6.36 -5.29
N ALA A 73 0.79 -6.21 -4.75
CA ALA A 73 0.60 -5.79 -3.37
C ALA A 73 1.26 -6.79 -2.37
N PRO A 74 1.82 -6.29 -1.26
CA PRO A 74 2.36 -7.12 -0.20
C PRO A 74 1.28 -7.96 0.47
N ASP A 75 1.64 -9.17 0.88
CA ASP A 75 0.82 -10.06 1.70
C ASP A 75 0.75 -9.56 3.15
N HIS A 76 1.78 -8.86 3.61
CA HIS A 76 1.85 -8.18 4.90
C HIS A 76 2.38 -6.75 4.73
N ASP A 77 1.66 -5.76 5.26
CA ASP A 77 2.07 -4.36 5.21
C ASP A 77 1.89 -3.73 6.58
N SER A 78 3.02 -3.45 7.23
CA SER A 78 3.08 -2.69 8.48
C SER A 78 3.73 -1.33 8.30
N ALA A 79 4.10 -0.97 7.07
CA ALA A 79 4.83 0.25 6.77
C ALA A 79 3.90 1.47 6.83
N ASP A 80 4.22 2.40 7.72
CA ASP A 80 3.58 3.69 7.87
C ASP A 80 4.56 4.84 7.58
N LYS A 81 4.20 6.07 7.96
CA LYS A 81 5.03 7.26 7.71
C LYS A 81 6.34 7.30 8.49
N TYR A 82 6.53 6.41 9.47
CA TYR A 82 7.74 6.28 10.29
C TYR A 82 8.63 5.11 9.87
N GLY A 83 8.16 4.28 8.95
CA GLY A 83 8.81 3.03 8.54
C GLY A 83 7.93 1.82 8.83
N GLY A 84 8.54 0.64 8.81
CA GLY A 84 7.89 -0.65 9.04
C GLY A 84 8.35 -1.69 8.01
N SER A 85 7.59 -2.78 7.89
CA SER A 85 7.95 -3.87 6.97
C SER A 85 6.86 -4.19 5.95
N LEU A 86 7.32 -4.61 4.77
CA LEU A 86 6.51 -5.15 3.69
C LEU A 86 6.92 -6.60 3.47
N GLY A 87 5.94 -7.50 3.41
CA GLY A 87 6.15 -8.92 3.25
C GLY A 87 5.41 -9.47 2.05
N TRP A 88 6.07 -10.30 1.26
CA TRP A 88 5.49 -11.08 0.16
C TRP A 88 5.81 -12.55 0.34
N ARG A 89 4.89 -13.41 -0.09
CA ARG A 89 5.02 -14.85 -0.05
C ARG A 89 4.57 -15.46 -1.37
N ALA A 90 5.42 -16.31 -1.94
CA ALA A 90 5.16 -17.06 -3.16
C ALA A 90 5.45 -18.55 -2.88
N GLY A 91 4.41 -19.30 -2.50
CA GLY A 91 4.57 -20.68 -2.05
C GLY A 91 5.42 -20.79 -0.79
N SER A 92 6.61 -21.39 -0.92
CA SER A 92 7.62 -21.55 0.14
C SER A 92 8.60 -20.38 0.20
N GLU A 93 8.61 -19.51 -0.80
CA GLU A 93 9.47 -18.33 -0.82
C GLU A 93 8.81 -17.17 -0.08
N TRP A 94 9.62 -16.39 0.62
CA TRP A 94 9.21 -15.14 1.24
C TRP A 94 10.26 -14.06 1.03
N LEU A 95 9.77 -12.83 0.91
CA LEU A 95 10.54 -11.60 0.81
C LEU A 95 10.00 -10.66 1.87
N ASP A 96 10.87 -10.19 2.75
CA ASP A 96 10.60 -9.17 3.75
C ASP A 96 11.48 -7.97 3.45
N VAL A 97 10.89 -6.79 3.40
CA VAL A 97 11.58 -5.53 3.15
C VAL A 97 11.29 -4.59 4.30
N GLU A 98 12.33 -4.10 4.93
CA GLU A 98 12.24 -3.15 6.02
C GLU A 98 12.51 -1.74 5.50
N LEU A 99 11.64 -0.82 5.90
CA LEU A 99 11.78 0.60 5.63
C LEU A 99 11.92 1.34 6.94
N SER A 100 12.81 2.32 6.97
CA SER A 100 13.02 3.19 8.13
C SER A 100 13.41 4.58 7.68
N ILE A 101 13.11 5.57 8.53
CA ILE A 101 13.57 6.94 8.32
C ILE A 101 15.07 7.01 8.63
N GLN A 102 15.89 7.39 7.65
CA GLN A 102 17.29 7.70 7.87
C GLN A 102 17.48 9.15 8.35
N GLN A 103 18.63 9.45 8.98
CA GLN A 103 18.88 10.77 9.56
C GLN A 103 18.82 11.87 8.50
N GLY A 104 17.90 12.82 8.66
CA GLY A 104 17.66 13.91 7.71
C GLY A 104 16.57 13.62 6.67
N GLU A 105 16.11 12.37 6.58
CA GLU A 105 14.99 11.96 5.74
C GLU A 105 13.67 12.23 6.47
N THR A 106 12.60 12.53 5.73
CA THR A 106 11.23 12.62 6.27
C THR A 106 10.36 11.46 5.80
N ILE A 107 10.85 10.69 4.82
CA ILE A 107 10.15 9.59 4.18
C ILE A 107 10.94 8.31 4.48
N PRO A 108 10.29 7.21 4.89
CA PRO A 108 10.98 5.96 5.11
C PRO A 108 11.47 5.37 3.79
N ILE A 109 12.76 5.03 3.76
CA ILE A 109 13.43 4.36 2.64
C ILE A 109 13.78 2.93 3.06
N ILE A 110 14.05 2.07 2.09
CA ILE A 110 14.55 0.72 2.34
C ILE A 110 15.87 0.76 3.13
N THR A 111 15.91 -0.02 4.21
CA THR A 111 17.11 -0.19 5.06
C THR A 111 17.60 -1.62 5.08
N SER A 112 16.70 -2.58 4.89
CA SER A 112 17.07 -3.97 4.71
C SER A 112 16.07 -4.71 3.84
N ALA A 113 16.54 -5.79 3.24
CA ALA A 113 15.68 -6.77 2.61
C ALA A 113 16.18 -8.16 2.95
N ARG A 114 15.25 -9.09 3.12
CA ARG A 114 15.51 -10.50 3.33
C ARG A 114 14.68 -11.31 2.36
N TRP A 115 15.34 -12.11 1.55
CA TRP A 115 14.70 -13.13 0.74
C TRP A 115 15.04 -14.51 1.27
N ASP A 116 14.10 -15.43 1.21
CA ASP A 116 14.28 -16.80 1.66
C ASP A 116 13.36 -17.75 0.92
N SER A 117 13.91 -18.86 0.47
CA SER A 117 13.24 -19.88 -0.35
C SER A 117 12.86 -21.14 0.42
N GLY A 118 13.06 -21.16 1.73
CA GLY A 118 13.00 -22.35 2.59
C GLY A 118 14.23 -23.25 2.51
N THR A 119 15.14 -23.04 1.55
CA THR A 119 16.43 -23.76 1.46
C THR A 119 17.63 -22.85 1.58
N THR A 120 17.50 -21.62 1.06
CA THR A 120 18.51 -20.58 1.09
C THR A 120 17.86 -19.30 1.58
N SER A 121 18.57 -18.55 2.42
CA SER A 121 18.17 -17.23 2.88
C SER A 121 19.29 -16.25 2.56
N GLU A 122 18.93 -15.06 2.10
CA GLU A 122 19.85 -13.95 1.87
C GLU A 122 19.29 -12.69 2.50
N THR A 123 20.15 -11.92 3.16
CA THR A 123 19.81 -10.62 3.74
C THR A 123 20.76 -9.57 3.21
N ARG A 124 20.19 -8.46 2.74
CA ARG A 124 20.92 -7.28 2.29
C ARG A 124 20.57 -6.11 3.18
N LEU A 125 21.59 -5.34 3.54
CA LEU A 125 21.46 -4.12 4.30
C LEU A 125 21.79 -2.94 3.37
N TYR A 126 20.97 -1.92 3.44
CA TYR A 126 21.08 -0.68 2.69
C TYR A 126 21.30 0.43 3.73
N VAL A 127 22.57 0.65 4.06
CA VAL A 127 23.03 1.67 5.02
C VAL A 127 23.72 2.81 4.30
#